data_AF-A0A239DC80-F1
#
_entry.id   AF-A0A239DC80-F1
#
_cell.length_a   1.000
_cell.length_b   1.000
_cell.length_c   1.000
_cell.angle_alpha   90.00
_cell.angle_beta   90.00
_cell.angle_gamma   90.00
#
_symmetry.space_group_name_H-M   'P 1'
#
loop_
_entity.id
_entity.type
_entity.pdbx_description
1 polymer ?
#
loop_
_entity_poly.entity_id
_entity_poly.type
_entity_poly.pdbx_seq_one_letter_code
_entity_poly.pdbx_strand_id
1 'polypeptide(L)'
;MPAGEVADDAVPTPKRAARGRGRRRGAELAASTVAQVRLQADELALLRAAMRELGLNTTSDALREGIRLLVREARETAAAEEIRDFYTGGQAPLPEGVTAATADELTAADNEQW
;
A
#
# COMPACT_ATOMS: atom_id res chain seq x y z
N MET A 1 -61.56 -25.81 21.40
CA MET A 1 -62.26 -24.55 21.78
C MET A 1 -63.14 -24.85 22.98
N PRO A 2 -63.25 -23.99 24.00
CA PRO A 2 -62.93 -22.55 24.06
C PRO A 2 -61.65 -22.26 24.89
N ALA A 3 -60.83 -21.21 24.73
CA ALA A 3 -61.00 -19.78 24.40
C ALA A 3 -61.46 -18.89 25.59
N GLY A 4 -60.61 -17.91 25.94
CA GLY A 4 -60.75 -16.85 26.95
C GLY A 4 -59.42 -16.63 27.68
N GLU A 5 -58.46 -15.78 27.28
CA GLU A 5 -58.39 -14.33 26.94
C GLU A 5 -57.92 -13.43 28.12
N VAL A 6 -56.75 -12.80 27.87
CA VAL A 6 -56.09 -11.53 28.33
C VAL A 6 -55.74 -11.19 29.80
N ALA A 7 -54.45 -10.91 30.01
CA ALA A 7 -53.84 -9.61 30.44
C ALA A 7 -52.31 -9.83 30.62
N ASP A 8 -51.44 -9.34 29.72
CA ASP A 8 -50.71 -8.05 29.78
C ASP A 8 -50.07 -7.76 31.15
N ASP A 9 -48.75 -8.00 31.29
CA ASP A 9 -47.89 -7.12 32.09
C ASP A 9 -46.37 -7.33 31.85
N ALA A 10 -45.72 -6.21 31.56
CA ALA A 10 -44.32 -5.82 31.83
C ALA A 10 -43.12 -6.69 31.39
N VAL A 11 -42.45 -6.21 30.34
CA VAL A 11 -41.04 -6.48 29.99
C VAL A 11 -40.09 -5.80 31.00
N PRO A 12 -39.10 -6.50 31.60
CA PRO A 12 -38.01 -5.84 32.29
C PRO A 12 -36.78 -5.69 31.38
N THR A 13 -36.51 -4.44 31.00
CA THR A 13 -35.26 -4.01 30.35
C THR A 13 -34.10 -4.04 31.36
N PRO A 14 -32.96 -4.69 31.09
CA PRO A 14 -31.76 -4.45 31.88
C PRO A 14 -31.04 -3.16 31.45
N LYS A 15 -30.82 -2.35 32.48
CA LYS A 15 -30.15 -1.05 32.54
C LYS A 15 -28.68 -1.11 32.05
N ARG A 16 -28.26 -0.02 31.39
CA ARG A 16 -26.91 0.34 30.92
C ARG A 16 -25.73 -0.23 31.73
N ALA A 17 -24.73 -0.75 31.01
CA ALA A 17 -23.32 -0.56 31.35
C ALA A 17 -22.68 0.37 30.30
N ALA A 18 -22.38 1.58 30.74
CA ALA A 18 -21.51 2.50 30.03
C ALA A 18 -20.04 2.08 30.22
N ARG A 19 -19.20 2.53 29.29
CA ARG A 19 -17.72 2.59 29.31
C ARG A 19 -17.01 1.40 28.66
N GLY A 20 -16.46 1.68 27.49
CA GLY A 20 -15.54 0.79 26.80
C GLY A 20 -15.12 1.29 25.42
N ARG A 21 -15.05 2.61 25.19
CA ARG A 21 -14.56 3.17 23.93
C ARG A 21 -13.23 3.93 24.12
N GLY A 22 -12.37 3.36 24.97
CA GLY A 22 -10.97 3.74 25.11
C GLY A 22 -10.01 2.78 24.39
N ARG A 23 -10.49 1.99 23.42
CA ARG A 23 -9.73 0.87 22.85
C ARG A 23 -9.46 1.04 21.35
N ARG A 24 -8.90 2.18 20.91
CA ARG A 24 -8.25 2.35 19.58
C ARG A 24 -7.17 3.44 19.58
N ARG A 25 -6.40 3.59 20.66
CA ARG A 25 -5.22 4.49 20.71
C ARG A 25 -3.95 3.78 21.19
N GLY A 26 -3.90 2.48 20.95
CA GLY A 26 -2.69 1.69 21.04
C GLY A 26 -2.75 0.70 19.89
N ALA A 27 -2.54 1.19 18.66
CA ALA A 27 -1.89 0.32 17.70
C ALA A 27 -0.58 -0.05 18.40
N GLU A 28 -0.39 -1.33 18.70
CA GLU A 28 0.88 -1.84 19.21
C GLU A 28 1.99 -1.15 18.44
N LEU A 29 2.88 -0.46 19.16
CA LEU A 29 4.22 -0.22 18.66
C LEU A 29 4.75 -1.63 18.37
N ALA A 30 4.60 -2.07 17.12
CA ALA A 30 4.97 -3.41 16.70
C ALA A 30 6.39 -3.69 17.20
N ALA A 31 6.62 -4.90 17.70
CA ALA A 31 7.91 -5.30 18.27
C ALA A 31 9.05 -4.88 17.31
N SER A 32 9.82 -3.87 17.71
CA SER A 32 10.91 -3.35 16.90
C SER A 32 12.11 -4.28 17.03
N THR A 33 12.68 -4.69 15.90
CA THR A 33 13.90 -5.50 15.87
C THR A 33 15.08 -4.63 15.41
N VAL A 34 16.23 -4.78 16.08
CA VAL A 34 17.47 -4.09 15.70
C VAL A 34 18.30 -5.00 14.80
N ALA A 35 18.77 -4.45 13.67
CA ALA A 35 19.72 -5.10 12.77
C ALA A 35 20.96 -4.23 12.62
N GLN A 36 22.13 -4.86 12.50
CA GLN A 36 23.40 -4.18 12.22
C GLN A 36 23.79 -4.44 10.77
N VAL A 37 24.14 -3.37 10.04
CA VAL A 37 24.56 -3.43 8.64
C VAL A 37 25.92 -2.75 8.52
N ARG A 38 26.83 -3.37 7.77
CA ARG A 38 28.12 -2.76 7.42
C ARG A 38 27.99 -2.17 6.03
N LEU A 39 28.27 -0.88 5.91
CA LEU A 39 28.27 -0.16 4.64
C LEU A 39 29.69 0.23 4.30
N GLN A 40 30.02 0.13 3.03
CA GLN A 40 31.21 0.73 2.45
C GLN A 40 31.07 2.26 2.42
N ALA A 41 32.19 2.95 2.22
CA ALA A 41 32.22 4.42 2.30
C ALA A 41 31.37 5.08 1.20
N ASP A 42 31.36 4.50 0.01
CA ASP A 42 30.54 4.90 -1.14
C ASP A 42 29.06 4.63 -0.90
N GLU A 43 28.70 3.45 -0.37
CA GLU A 43 27.32 3.12 -0.01
C GLU A 43 26.76 4.08 1.06
N LEU A 44 27.58 4.45 2.05
CA LEU A 44 27.20 5.44 3.06
C LEU A 44 27.02 6.85 2.44
N ALA A 45 27.82 7.20 1.44
CA ALA A 45 27.67 8.47 0.73
C ALA A 45 26.37 8.53 -0.08
N LEU A 46 26.02 7.43 -0.77
CA LEU A 46 24.75 7.28 -1.48
C LEU A 46 23.57 7.37 -0.53
N LEU A 47 23.62 6.65 0.59
CA LEU A 47 22.57 6.70 1.61
C LEU A 47 22.35 8.13 2.13
N ARG A 48 23.43 8.87 2.40
CA ARG A 48 23.33 10.27 2.84
C ARG A 48 22.77 11.19 1.76
N ALA A 49 23.05 10.92 0.48
CA ALA A 49 22.48 11.69 -0.63
C ALA A 49 20.97 11.45 -0.72
N ALA A 50 20.54 10.18 -0.74
CA ALA A 50 19.13 9.81 -0.74
C ALA A 50 18.38 10.39 0.48
N MET A 51 18.99 10.35 1.66
CA MET A 51 18.41 10.98 2.85
C MET A 51 18.14 12.48 2.67
N ARG A 52 19.04 13.23 2.02
CA ARG A 52 18.83 14.66 1.76
C ARG A 52 17.74 14.89 0.73
N GLU A 53 17.78 14.13 -0.37
CA GLU A 53 16.82 14.24 -1.46
C GLU A 53 15.40 13.93 -1.00
N LEU A 54 15.24 12.91 -0.16
CA LEU A 54 13.95 12.46 0.36
C LEU A 54 13.56 13.13 1.70
N GLY A 55 14.37 14.04 2.22
CA GLY A 55 14.10 14.74 3.50
C GLY A 55 14.04 13.82 4.73
N LEU A 56 14.82 12.73 4.74
CA LEU A 56 14.83 11.74 5.81
C LEU A 56 15.82 12.09 6.91
N ASN A 57 15.31 12.14 8.14
CA ASN A 57 16.06 12.67 9.29
C ASN A 57 17.02 11.64 9.91
N THR A 58 16.73 10.34 9.77
CA THR A 58 17.54 9.28 10.39
C THR A 58 17.88 8.16 9.42
N THR A 59 19.01 7.50 9.66
CA THR A 59 19.41 6.31 8.89
C THR A 59 18.36 5.20 8.97
N SER A 60 17.69 5.02 10.12
CA SER A 60 16.63 4.03 10.26
C SER A 60 15.40 4.38 9.41
N ASP A 61 15.09 5.66 9.23
CA ASP A 61 14.00 6.08 8.33
C ASP A 61 14.36 5.80 6.87
N ALA A 62 15.61 6.09 6.48
CA ALA A 62 16.13 5.77 5.15
C ALA A 62 16.12 4.27 4.84
N LEU A 63 16.55 3.43 5.79
CA LEU A 63 16.53 1.98 5.61
C LEU A 63 15.10 1.45 5.53
N ARG A 64 14.18 1.95 6.38
CA ARG A 64 12.76 1.57 6.31
C ARG A 64 12.15 1.97 4.97
N GLU A 65 12.43 3.18 4.51
CA GLU A 65 11.91 3.66 3.24
C GLU A 65 12.49 2.89 2.05
N GLY A 66 13.79 2.64 2.06
CA GLY A 66 14.45 1.77 1.06
C GLY A 66 13.78 0.39 0.99
N ILE A 67 13.48 -0.25 2.13
CA ILE A 67 12.77 -1.54 2.14
C ILE A 67 11.36 -1.41 1.53
N ARG A 68 10.61 -0.35 1.84
CA ARG A 68 9.28 -0.14 1.24
C ARG A 68 9.34 0.03 -0.27
N LEU A 69 10.31 0.81 -0.75
CA LEU A 69 10.52 1.05 -2.18
C LEU A 69 10.91 -0.24 -2.90
N LEU A 70 11.84 -1.02 -2.34
CA LEU A 70 12.23 -2.32 -2.91
C LEU A 70 11.06 -3.29 -3.02
N VAL A 71 10.21 -3.38 -1.98
CA VAL A 71 9.01 -4.24 -2.03
C VAL A 71 8.01 -3.74 -3.06
N ARG A 72 7.85 -2.43 -3.19
CA ARG A 72 6.99 -1.84 -4.21
C ARG A 72 7.48 -2.18 -5.61
N GLU A 73 8.77 -1.99 -5.89
CA GLU A 73 9.35 -2.26 -7.20
C GLU A 73 9.31 -3.75 -7.56
N ALA A 74 9.54 -4.65 -6.60
CA ALA A 74 9.37 -6.08 -6.81
C ALA A 74 7.92 -6.44 -7.22
N ARG A 75 6.91 -5.78 -6.64
CA ARG A 75 5.51 -5.97 -7.02
C ARG A 75 5.19 -5.40 -8.39
N GLU A 76 5.72 -4.23 -8.71
CA GLU A 76 5.56 -3.61 -10.03
C GLU A 76 6.20 -4.47 -11.12
N THR A 77 7.39 -5.02 -10.86
CA THR A 77 8.08 -5.97 -11.76
C THR A 77 7.25 -7.23 -11.96
N ALA A 78 6.76 -7.85 -10.88
CA ALA A 78 5.92 -9.03 -10.96
C ALA A 78 4.62 -8.77 -11.74
N ALA A 79 3.97 -7.62 -11.52
CA ALA A 79 2.78 -7.25 -12.28
C ALA A 79 3.08 -7.03 -13.77
N ALA A 80 4.23 -6.43 -14.11
CA ALA A 80 4.66 -6.26 -15.50
C ALA A 80 4.95 -7.62 -16.18
N GLU A 81 5.52 -8.58 -15.45
CA GLU A 81 5.70 -9.96 -15.90
C GLU A 81 4.36 -10.66 -16.11
N GLU A 82 3.41 -10.54 -15.19
CA GLU A 82 2.04 -11.10 -15.34
C GLU A 82 1.32 -10.56 -16.59
N ILE A 83 1.43 -9.26 -16.86
CA ILE A 83 0.87 -8.65 -18.07
C ILE A 83 1.54 -9.23 -19.32
N ARG A 84 2.87 -9.35 -19.32
CA ARG A 84 3.63 -9.91 -20.43
C ARG A 84 3.21 -11.36 -20.69
N ASP A 85 3.10 -12.16 -19.65
CA ASP A 85 2.68 -13.56 -19.74
C ASP A 85 1.25 -13.69 -20.25
N PHE A 86 0.33 -12.83 -19.79
CA PHE A 86 -1.06 -12.79 -20.26
C PHE A 86 -1.13 -12.55 -21.78
N TYR A 87 -0.28 -11.68 -22.31
CA TYR A 87 -0.19 -11.43 -23.75
C TYR A 87 0.83 -12.33 -24.46
N THR A 88 1.32 -13.39 -23.82
CA THR A 88 2.30 -14.35 -24.39
C THR A 88 3.58 -13.68 -24.91
N GLY A 89 4.00 -12.59 -24.27
CA GLY A 89 5.13 -11.76 -24.68
C GLY A 89 4.84 -10.80 -25.85
N GLY A 90 3.63 -10.83 -26.39
CA GLY A 90 3.16 -9.91 -27.42
C GLY A 90 2.62 -8.59 -26.87
N GLN A 91 2.39 -7.63 -27.77
CA GLN A 91 1.72 -6.38 -27.42
C GLN A 91 0.23 -6.62 -27.20
N ALA A 92 -0.37 -5.91 -26.25
CA ALA A 92 -1.81 -5.90 -26.07
C ALA A 92 -2.51 -5.46 -27.38
N PRO A 93 -3.58 -6.14 -27.81
CA PRO A 93 -4.31 -5.76 -29.00
C PRO A 93 -4.95 -4.38 -28.83
N LEU A 94 -4.94 -3.60 -29.91
CA LEU A 94 -5.58 -2.29 -29.93
C LEU A 94 -7.10 -2.44 -29.96
N PRO A 95 -7.85 -1.57 -29.24
CA PRO A 95 -9.30 -1.50 -29.37
C PRO A 95 -9.72 -1.19 -30.81
N GLU A 96 -10.94 -1.59 -31.17
CA GLU A 96 -11.49 -1.35 -32.51
C GLU A 96 -11.54 0.16 -32.83
N GLY A 97 -11.11 0.51 -34.05
CA GLY A 97 -11.04 1.90 -34.51
C GLY A 97 -9.85 2.71 -34.00
N VAL A 98 -8.96 2.12 -33.20
CA VAL A 98 -7.75 2.80 -32.70
C VAL A 98 -6.53 2.41 -33.55
N THR A 99 -5.88 3.42 -34.12
CA THR A 99 -4.61 3.24 -34.83
C THR A 99 -3.44 3.24 -33.84
N ALA A 100 -2.42 2.41 -34.09
CA ALA A 100 -1.20 2.40 -33.30
C ALA A 100 -0.51 3.78 -33.37
N ALA A 101 -0.02 4.27 -32.24
CA ALA A 101 0.86 5.43 -32.22
C ALA A 101 2.15 5.12 -32.97
N THR A 102 2.64 6.09 -33.73
CA THR A 102 3.94 6.01 -34.40
C THR A 102 5.08 6.19 -33.39
N ALA A 103 6.28 5.73 -33.74
CA ALA A 103 7.46 5.88 -32.88
C ALA A 103 7.78 7.35 -32.57
N ASP A 104 7.55 8.25 -33.53
CA ASP A 104 7.77 9.68 -33.37
C ASP A 104 6.76 10.30 -32.39
N GLU A 105 5.50 9.88 -32.45
CA GLU A 105 4.45 10.31 -31.50
C GLU A 105 4.73 9.80 -30.08
N LEU A 106 5.18 8.55 -29.93
CA LEU A 106 5.57 7.99 -28.62
C LEU A 106 6.77 8.74 -28.03
N THR A 107 7.80 9.01 -28.85
CA THR A 107 8.98 9.76 -28.41
C THR A 107 8.62 11.20 -28.04
N ALA A 108 7.70 11.84 -28.78
CA ALA A 108 7.22 13.17 -28.43
C ALA A 108 6.50 13.17 -27.07
N ALA A 109 5.64 12.17 -26.81
CA ALA A 109 4.92 12.04 -25.55
C ALA A 109 5.85 11.80 -24.34
N ASP A 110 6.91 11.00 -24.49
CA ASP A 110 7.90 10.76 -23.42
C ASP A 110 8.71 12.02 -23.07
N ASN A 111 8.87 12.94 -24.01
CA ASN A 111 9.58 14.20 -23.81
C ASN A 111 8.71 15.33 -23.26
N GLU A 112 7.38 15.14 -23.17
CA GLU A 112 6.50 16.11 -22.52
C GLU A 112 6.75 16.09 -21.00
N GLN A 113 7.28 17.20 -20.48
CA GLN A 113 7.39 17.43 -19.04
C GLN A 113 6.02 17.85 -18.50
N TRP A 114 5.42 17.00 -17.67
CA TRP A 114 4.14 17.25 -16.98
C TRP A 114 4.30 18.16 -15.76
#